data_AF-A0A3B3ZIK9-F1
#
_entry.id   AF-A0A3B3ZIK9-F1
#
_cell.length_a   1.000
_cell.length_b   1.000
_cell.length_c   1.000
_cell.angle_alpha   90.00
_cell.angle_beta   90.00
_cell.angle_gamma   90.00
#
_symmetry.space_group_name_H-M   'P 1'
#
loop_
_entity.id
_entity.type
_entity.pdbx_description
1 polymer ?
#
loop_
_entity_poly.entity_id
_entity_poly.type
_entity_poly.pdbx_seq_one_letter_code
_entity_poly.pdbx_strand_id
1 'polypeptide(L)' 'MQKSPVEDANFVSKYFFWWTSPLLRKGFTKKLELTDVYKAPSFDHADNLSERLER' A
#
# COMPACT_ATOMS: atom_id res chain seq x y z
N MET A 1 -5.93 1.85 -10.57
CA MET A 1 -4.95 1.80 -9.46
C MET A 1 -4.90 0.38 -8.93
N GLN A 2 -3.70 -0.20 -8.78
CA GLN A 2 -3.56 -1.56 -8.26
C GLN A 2 -3.88 -1.60 -6.75
N LYS A 3 -4.46 -2.72 -6.31
CA LYS A 3 -4.70 -3.02 -4.90
C LYS A 3 -3.37 -3.09 -4.15
N SER A 4 -3.34 -2.62 -2.90
CA SER A 4 -2.08 -2.59 -2.14
C SER A 4 -1.63 -4.01 -1.77
N PRO A 5 -0.39 -4.39 -2.07
CA PRO A 5 0.15 -5.71 -1.71
C PRO A 5 0.25 -5.90 -0.19
N VAL A 6 0.12 -4.81 0.59
CA VAL A 6 0.03 -4.87 2.05
C VAL A 6 -1.22 -5.61 2.53
N GLU A 7 -2.31 -5.64 1.76
CA GLU A 7 -3.53 -6.34 2.19
C GLU A 7 -3.35 -7.87 2.15
N ASP A 8 -2.64 -8.38 1.15
CA ASP A 8 -2.35 -9.82 0.96
C ASP A 8 -1.02 -10.28 1.60
N ALA A 9 -0.24 -9.36 2.18
CA ALA A 9 1.05 -9.68 2.79
C ALA A 9 0.91 -10.39 4.14
N ASN A 10 1.71 -11.44 4.33
CA ASN A 10 1.82 -12.18 5.59
C ASN A 10 2.44 -11.31 6.70
N PHE A 11 2.18 -11.63 7.98
CA PHE A 11 2.61 -10.80 9.13
C PHE A 11 4.11 -10.46 9.12
N VAL A 12 4.96 -11.44 8.81
CA VAL A 12 6.41 -11.25 8.69
C VAL A 12 6.78 -10.30 7.55
N SER A 13 6.11 -10.40 6.40
CA SER A 13 6.34 -9.52 5.25
C SER A 13 5.90 -8.08 5.54
N LYS A 14 4.83 -7.90 6.32
CA LYS A 14 4.40 -6.58 6.82
C LYS A 14 5.44 -5.99 7.77
N TYR A 15 5.93 -6.77 8.72
CA TYR A 15 6.89 -6.30 9.73
C TYR A 15 8.25 -5.92 9.12
N PHE A 16 8.76 -6.72 8.19
CA PHE A 16 10.02 -6.45 7.49
C PHE A 16 9.86 -5.59 6.22
N PHE A 17 8.66 -5.06 5.95
CA PHE A 17 8.35 -4.25 4.77
C PHE A 17 8.74 -4.90 3.42
N TRP A 18 8.77 -6.24 3.37
CA TRP A 18 9.23 -6.98 2.19
C TRP A 18 8.35 -6.77 0.95
N TRP A 19 7.09 -6.39 1.17
CA TRP A 19 6.14 -6.02 0.12
C TRP A 19 6.53 -4.75 -0.66
N THR A 20 7.46 -3.93 -0.14
CA THR A 20 7.94 -2.70 -0.81
C THR A 20 9.10 -2.95 -1.78
N SER A 21 9.81 -4.07 -1.64
CA SER A 21 10.96 -4.43 -2.48
C SER A 21 10.69 -4.40 -3.99
N PRO A 22 9.57 -4.91 -4.54
CA PRO A 22 9.29 -4.82 -5.98
C PRO A 22 9.08 -3.38 -6.46
N LEU A 23 8.51 -2.50 -5.62
CA LEU A 23 8.32 -1.09 -5.95
C LEU A 23 9.66 -0.35 -6.02
N LEU A 24 10.53 -0.58 -5.04
CA LEU A 24 11.89 -0.03 -5.00
C LEU A 24 12.71 -0.47 -6.22
N ARG A 25 12.64 -1.74 -6.58
CA ARG A 25 13.34 -2.30 -7.75
C ARG A 25 12.83 -1.69 -9.07
N LYS A 26 11.52 -1.45 -9.16
CA LYS A 26 10.90 -0.80 -10.33
C LYS A 26 11.37 0.65 -10.46
N GLY A 27 11.36 1.40 -9.36
CA GLY A 27 11.86 2.78 -9.29
C GLY A 27 13.35 2.93 -9.56
N PHE A 28 14.14 1.91 -9.22
CA PHE A 28 15.57 1.87 -9.54
C PHE A 28 15.84 1.68 -11.04
N THR A 29 14.98 0.92 -11.73
CA THR A 29 15.17 0.58 -13.14
C THR A 29 14.48 1.57 -14.08
N LYS A 30 13.37 2.18 -13.66
CA LYS A 30 12.55 3.09 -14.46
C LYS A 30 11.98 4.21 -13.59
N LYS A 31 11.71 5.38 -14.19
CA LYS A 31 11.00 6.48 -13.53
C LYS A 31 9.61 5.98 -13.13
N LEU A 32 9.23 6.15 -11.85
CA LEU A 32 7.90 5.77 -11.38
C LEU A 32 6.84 6.64 -12.05
N GLU A 33 5.76 5.99 -12.50
CA GLU A 33 4.56 6.66 -12.97
C GLU A 33 3.43 6.56 -11.94
N LEU A 34 2.45 7.46 -12.05
CA LEU A 34 1.31 7.54 -11.15
C LEU A 34 0.43 6.26 -11.18
N THR A 35 0.53 5.49 -12.26
CA THR A 35 -0.12 4.18 -12.44
C THR A 35 0.50 3.07 -11.56
N ASP A 36 1.76 3.23 -11.15
CA ASP A 36 2.52 2.27 -10.34
C ASP A 36 2.32 2.47 -8.83
N VAL A 37 1.66 3.57 -8.45
CA VAL A 37 1.32 3.85 -7.06
C VAL A 37 0.14 2.98 -6.65
N TYR A 38 0.33 2.24 -5.55
CA TYR A 38 -0.72 1.40 -4.97
C TYR A 38 -1.80 2.25 -4.29
N LYS A 39 -3.05 1.78 -4.33
CA LYS A 39 -4.16 2.42 -3.62
C LYS A 39 -3.97 2.29 -2.10
N ALA A 40 -4.36 3.32 -1.33
CA ALA A 40 -4.35 3.24 0.13
C ALA A 40 -5.07 1.97 0.65
N PRO A 41 -4.58 1.35 1.74
CA PRO A 41 -5.22 0.21 2.36
C PRO A 41 -6.67 0.52 2.73
N SER A 42 -7.54 -0.49 2.65
CA SER A 42 -8.97 -0.36 2.95
C SER A 42 -9.27 0.17 4.36
N PHE A 43 -8.39 -0.10 5.33
CA PHE A 43 -8.52 0.37 6.71
C PHE A 43 -8.26 1.88 6.88
N ASP A 44 -7.38 2.45 6.07
CA ASP A 44 -6.96 3.86 6.16
C ASP A 44 -7.80 4.78 5.26
N HIS A 45 -8.94 4.30 4.75
CA HIS A 45 -9.86 5.13 3.99
C HIS A 45 -10.51 6.18 4.89
N ALA A 46 -10.56 7.42 4.38
CA ALA A 46 -11.09 8.58 5.09
C ALA A 46 -12.53 8.35 5.58
N ASP A 47 -13.34 7.63 4.81
CA ASP A 47 -14.72 7.31 5.18
C ASP A 47 -14.78 6.45 6.46
N ASN A 48 -13.98 5.38 6.52
CA ASN A 48 -13.93 4.47 7.68
C ASN A 48 -13.37 5.16 8.92
N LEU A 49 -12.37 6.03 8.75
CA LEU A 49 -11.79 6.80 9.87
C LEU A 49 -12.73 7.90 10.37
N SER A 50 -13.45 8.56 9.45
CA SER A 50 -14.45 9.58 9.82
C SER A 50 -15.61 8.93 10.59
N GLU A 51 -16.14 7.80 10.10
CA GLU A 51 -17.22 7.07 10.77
C GLU A 51 -16.82 6.59 12.17
N ARG A 52 -15.56 6.16 12.35
CA ARG A 52 -15.02 5.77 13.67
C ARG A 52 -14.78 6.94 14.62
N LEU A 53 -14.59 8.15 14.10
CA LEU A 53 -14.38 9.36 14.90
C LEU A 53 -15.72 10.00 15.31
N GLU A 54 -16.72 9.93 14.43
CA GLU A 54 -18.05 10.48 14.66
C GLU A 54 -18.86 9.70 15.71
N ARG A 55 -18.45 8.48 16.03
CA ARG A 55 -19.13 7.56 16.95
C ARG A 55 -18.44 7.46 18.31
#